data_AF-A0A3D2V3N3-F1
#
_entry.id   AF-A0A3D2V3N3-F1
#
_cell.length_a   1.000
_cell.length_b   1.000
_cell.length_c   1.000
_cell.angle_alpha   90.00
_cell.angle_beta   90.00
_cell.angle_gamma   90.00
#
_symmetry.space_group_name_H-M   'P 1'
#
loop_
_entity.id
_entity.type
_entity.pdbx_description
1 polymer ?
#
loop_
_entity_poly.entity_id
_entity_poly.type
_entity_poly.pdbx_seq_one_letter_code
_entity_poly.pdbx_strand_id
1 'polypeptide(L)'
;VIGVCREDLWPLHGNGIIGCDITNGDQLKRLFEEYHFKSVLSCEGTCALKSCEMDPPMAQRVNVGGVRNLLDAIGQTDVRMIHLSIDLVFSGDG
;
A
#
# COMPACT_ATOMS: atom_id res chain seq x y z
N VAL A 1 15.91 4.10 -5.77
CA VAL A 1 14.53 4.15 -5.22
C VAL A 1 13.64 3.47 -6.23
N ILE A 2 12.78 2.56 -5.78
CA ILE A 2 11.80 1.88 -6.64
C ILE A 2 10.42 2.43 -6.27
N GLY A 3 9.67 2.89 -7.26
CA GLY A 3 8.26 3.21 -7.15
C GLY A 3 7.41 1.98 -7.47
N VAL A 4 6.33 1.79 -6.74
CA VAL A 4 5.31 0.79 -7.03
C VAL A 4 4.00 1.49 -7.34
N CYS A 5 3.30 1.02 -8.36
CA CYS A 5 1.96 1.46 -8.69
C CYS A 5 1.12 0.28 -9.15
N ARG A 6 -0.21 0.41 -9.09
CA ARG A 6 -1.10 -0.57 -9.70
C ARG A 6 -0.76 -0.77 -11.18
N GLU A 7 -0.86 -2.02 -11.63
CA GLU A 7 -0.53 -2.39 -13.02
C GLU A 7 -1.43 -1.68 -14.05
N ASP A 8 -2.65 -1.32 -13.67
CA ASP A 8 -3.62 -0.62 -14.52
C ASP A 8 -3.47 0.91 -14.53
N LEU A 9 -2.54 1.46 -13.73
CA LEU A 9 -2.32 2.91 -13.64
C LEU A 9 -1.41 3.40 -14.77
N TRP A 10 -2.02 3.57 -15.95
CA TRP A 10 -1.35 3.89 -17.21
C TRP A 10 -0.45 5.15 -17.28
N PRO A 11 -0.60 6.21 -16.44
CA PRO A 11 0.33 7.34 -16.54
C PRO A 11 1.68 7.07 -15.85
N LEU A 12 1.79 6.03 -15.01
CA LEU A 12 2.97 5.78 -14.18
C LEU A 12 3.79 4.60 -14.73
N HIS A 13 4.63 4.89 -15.72
CA HIS A 13 5.55 3.93 -16.31
C HIS A 13 6.93 4.54 -16.49
N GLY A 14 7.98 3.73 -16.38
CA GLY A 14 9.36 4.17 -16.60
C GLY A 14 10.37 3.36 -15.81
N ASN A 15 11.65 3.68 -15.99
CA ASN A 15 12.72 3.03 -15.24
C ASN A 15 12.55 3.31 -13.73
N GLY A 16 12.60 2.26 -12.92
CA GLY A 16 12.41 2.34 -11.47
C GLY A 16 10.96 2.42 -11.02
N ILE A 17 9.97 2.27 -11.91
CA ILE A 17 8.55 2.11 -11.56
C ILE A 17 8.13 0.68 -11.91
N ILE A 18 7.61 -0.05 -10.93
CA ILE A 18 7.18 -1.44 -11.07
C ILE A 18 5.66 -1.49 -10.87
N GLY A 19 4.97 -2.12 -11.82
CA GLY A 19 3.57 -2.49 -11.67
C GLY A 19 3.45 -3.56 -10.59
N CYS A 20 2.83 -3.22 -9.47
CA CYS A 20 2.46 -4.16 -8.41
C CYS A 20 1.25 -3.62 -7.64
N ASP A 21 0.21 -4.45 -7.52
CA ASP A 21 -0.96 -4.16 -6.69
C ASP A 21 -0.65 -4.57 -5.24
N ILE A 22 -0.83 -3.67 -4.27
CA ILE A 22 -0.53 -3.96 -2.86
C ILE A 22 -1.41 -5.06 -2.28
N THR A 23 -2.55 -5.34 -2.91
CA THR A 23 -3.41 -6.46 -2.52
C THR A 23 -2.82 -7.82 -2.93
N ASN A 24 -1.79 -7.84 -3.79
CA ASN A 24 -1.02 -9.02 -4.17
C ASN A 24 0.21 -9.20 -3.27
N GLY A 25 0.00 -9.85 -2.11
CA GLY A 25 1.07 -10.09 -1.13
C GLY A 25 2.25 -10.92 -1.65
N ASP A 26 2.04 -11.83 -2.60
CA ASP A 26 3.12 -12.65 -3.16
C ASP A 26 4.05 -11.83 -4.06
N GLN A 27 3.49 -10.90 -4.84
CA GLN A 27 4.28 -9.97 -5.66
C GLN A 27 5.10 -9.04 -4.78
N LEU A 28 4.51 -8.52 -3.69
CA LEU A 28 5.24 -7.71 -2.71
C LEU A 28 6.42 -8.49 -2.11
N LYS A 29 6.22 -9.73 -1.66
CA LYS A 29 7.31 -10.56 -1.11
C LYS A 29 8.46 -10.71 -2.09
N ARG A 30 8.17 -11.00 -3.36
CA ARG A 30 9.20 -11.10 -4.42
C ARG A 30 9.99 -9.80 -4.59
N LEU A 31 9.32 -8.64 -4.52
CA LEU A 31 10.01 -7.35 -4.60
C LEU A 31 10.91 -7.10 -3.39
N PHE A 32 10.48 -7.48 -2.18
CA PHE A 32 11.33 -7.38 -0.99
C PHE A 32 12.54 -8.32 -1.05
N GLU A 33 12.39 -9.51 -1.61
CA GLU A 33 13.49 -10.46 -1.86
C GLU A 33 14.44 -9.94 -2.94
N GLU A 34 13.95 -9.33 -4.01
CA GLU A 34 14.76 -8.84 -5.13
C GLU A 34 15.55 -7.57 -4.77
N TYR A 35 14.89 -6.59 -4.15
CA TYR A 35 15.47 -5.27 -3.93
C TYR A 35 16.02 -5.06 -2.52
N HIS A 36 15.73 -5.97 -1.58
CA HIS A 36 16.18 -5.88 -0.19
C HIS A 36 15.95 -4.50 0.43
N PHE A 37 14.73 -3.97 0.29
CA PHE A 37 14.37 -2.64 0.78
C PHE A 37 14.77 -2.45 2.24
N LYS A 38 15.28 -1.26 2.59
CA LYS A 38 15.58 -0.86 3.98
C LYS A 38 14.60 0.15 4.54
N SER A 39 13.78 0.73 3.67
CA SER A 39 12.77 1.71 4.02
C SER A 39 11.60 1.63 3.05
N VAL A 40 10.39 1.83 3.56
CA VAL A 40 9.14 1.84 2.80
C VAL A 40 8.37 3.11 3.14
N LEU A 41 7.91 3.81 2.11
CA LEU A 41 6.93 4.88 2.23
C LEU A 41 5.62 4.38 1.60
N SER A 42 4.64 4.08 2.44
CA SER A 42 3.33 3.57 2.04
C SER A 42 2.36 4.75 1.86
N CYS A 43 2.06 5.05 0.59
CA CYS A 43 1.14 6.11 0.17
C CYS A 43 -0.13 5.58 -0.52
N GLU A 44 -0.23 4.28 -0.73
CA GLU A 44 -1.37 3.70 -1.45
C GLU A 44 -2.55 3.46 -0.52
N GLY A 45 -3.72 3.87 -0.98
CA GLY A 45 -5.00 3.75 -0.29
C GLY A 45 -6.11 4.39 -1.12
N THR A 46 -7.36 4.12 -0.78
CA THR A 46 -8.52 4.82 -1.33
C THR A 46 -9.00 5.89 -0.36
N CYS A 47 -9.03 7.14 -0.85
CA CYS A 47 -9.61 8.29 -0.18
C CYS A 47 -10.96 8.70 -0.80
N ALA A 48 -11.52 7.90 -1.71
CA ALA A 48 -12.82 8.13 -2.30
C ALA A 48 -13.94 7.77 -1.29
N LEU A 49 -14.14 8.63 -0.28
CA LEU A 49 -14.97 8.35 0.90
C LEU A 49 -16.35 7.79 0.57
N LYS A 50 -17.07 8.41 -0.38
CA LYS A 50 -18.37 7.92 -0.83
C LYS A 50 -18.31 6.49 -1.38
N SER A 51 -17.27 6.15 -2.14
CA SER A 51 -17.08 4.79 -2.64
C SER A 51 -16.76 3.82 -1.51
N CYS A 52 -16.01 4.27 -0.49
CA CYS A 52 -15.71 3.46 0.70
C CYS A 52 -16.96 3.16 1.53
N GLU A 53 -17.89 4.13 1.64
CA GLU A 53 -19.17 3.94 2.32
C GLU A 53 -20.11 3.00 1.55
N MET A 54 -20.13 3.11 0.22
CA MET A 54 -20.97 2.29 -0.64
C MET A 54 -20.42 0.86 -0.83
N ASP A 55 -19.11 0.66 -0.71
CA ASP A 55 -18.44 -0.64 -0.79
C ASP A 55 -17.37 -0.79 0.32
N PRO A 56 -17.79 -1.05 1.58
CA PRO A 56 -16.87 -1.28 2.68
C PRO A 56 -15.90 -2.45 2.46
N PRO A 57 -16.30 -3.60 1.86
CA PRO A 57 -15.36 -4.67 1.54
C PRO A 57 -14.20 -4.22 0.62
N MET A 58 -14.46 -3.35 -0.37
CA MET A 58 -13.40 -2.75 -1.18
C MET A 58 -12.48 -1.86 -0.35
N ALA A 59 -13.05 -0.96 0.46
CA ALA A 59 -12.26 -0.09 1.32
C ALA A 59 -11.37 -0.89 2.28
N GLN A 60 -11.90 -1.97 2.87
CA GLN A 60 -11.16 -2.85 3.76
C GLN A 60 -10.05 -3.61 3.03
N ARG A 61 -10.33 -4.15 1.85
CA ARG A 61 -9.33 -4.84 1.03
C ARG A 61 -8.14 -3.93 0.69
N VAL A 62 -8.40 -2.69 0.30
CA VAL A 62 -7.37 -1.74 -0.09
C VAL A 62 -6.64 -1.15 1.13
N ASN A 63 -7.37 -0.48 2.02
CA ASN A 63 -6.78 0.31 3.11
C ASN A 63 -6.27 -0.54 4.28
N VAL A 64 -6.83 -1.74 4.49
CA VAL A 64 -6.38 -2.66 5.56
C VAL A 64 -5.57 -3.80 4.97
N GLY A 65 -6.12 -4.49 3.95
CA GLY A 65 -5.47 -5.64 3.33
C GLY A 65 -4.13 -5.29 2.69
N GLY A 66 -4.06 -4.16 1.98
CA GLY A 66 -2.80 -3.69 1.37
C GLY A 66 -1.69 -3.38 2.38
N VAL A 67 -2.03 -2.68 3.47
CA VAL A 67 -1.08 -2.41 4.56
C VAL A 67 -0.65 -3.70 5.24
N ARG A 68 -1.59 -4.63 5.48
CA ARG A 68 -1.28 -5.95 6.04
C ARG A 68 -0.31 -6.72 5.17
N ASN A 69 -0.51 -6.74 3.85
CA ASN A 69 0.40 -7.41 2.93
C ASN A 69 1.82 -6.79 2.95
N LEU A 70 1.93 -5.46 3.06
CA LEU A 70 3.22 -4.79 3.23
C LEU A 70 3.90 -5.21 4.54
N LEU A 71 3.18 -5.25 5.65
CA LEU A 71 3.70 -5.70 6.94
C LEU A 71 4.13 -7.17 6.88
N ASP A 72 3.35 -8.02 6.22
CA ASP A 72 3.67 -9.44 6.02
C ASP A 72 4.91 -9.64 5.13
N ALA A 73 5.10 -8.79 4.12
CA ALA A 73 6.29 -8.80 3.26
C ALA A 73 7.54 -8.26 3.98
N ILE A 74 7.38 -7.27 4.87
CA ILE A 74 8.44 -6.77 5.75
C ILE A 74 8.85 -7.85 6.76
N GLY A 75 7.89 -8.54 7.37
CA GLY A 75 8.14 -9.57 8.37
C GLY A 75 8.89 -9.03 9.60
N GLN A 76 9.82 -9.84 10.12
CA GLN A 76 10.65 -9.51 11.30
C GLN A 76 12.01 -8.91 10.92
N THR A 77 12.03 -8.01 9.92
CA THR A 77 13.26 -7.39 9.41
C THR A 77 13.40 -5.94 9.90
N ASP A 78 14.61 -5.37 9.81
CA ASP A 78 14.91 -3.99 10.21
C ASP A 78 14.44 -2.93 9.19
N VAL A 79 13.36 -3.21 8.45
CA VAL A 79 12.81 -2.24 7.48
C VAL A 79 12.04 -1.16 8.21
N ARG A 80 12.37 0.10 7.93
CA ARG A 80 11.62 1.24 8.46
C ARG A 80 10.45 1.58 7.53
N MET A 81 9.23 1.46 8.03
CA MET A 81 8.02 1.83 7.30
C MET A 81 7.46 3.15 7.81
N ILE A 82 7.12 4.04 6.87
CA ILE A 82 6.26 5.20 7.11
C ILE A 82 4.94 4.93 6.38
N HIS A 83 3.83 4.92 7.11
CA HIS A 83 2.50 4.78 6.55
C HIS A 83 1.76 6.10 6.66
N LEU A 84 1.24 6.59 5.53
CA LEU A 84 0.42 7.78 5.51
C LEU A 84 -1.03 7.41 5.82
N SER A 85 -1.56 7.98 6.91
CA SER A 85 -2.96 7.85 7.31
C SER A 85 -3.68 9.20 7.19
N ILE A 86 -4.93 9.25 7.68
CA ILE A 86 -5.78 10.44 7.61
C ILE A 86 -6.41 10.73 8.97
N ASP A 87 -6.88 11.97 9.15
CA ASP A 87 -7.55 12.48 10.34
C ASP A 87 -8.90 11.81 10.65
N LEU A 88 -9.54 11.17 9.67
CA LEU A 88 -10.80 10.43 9.84
C LEU A 88 -10.72 9.19 10.76
N VAL A 89 -9.58 8.94 11.41
CA VAL A 89 -9.48 8.01 12.54
C VAL A 89 -10.16 8.56 13.81
N PHE A 90 -10.43 9.86 13.87
CA PHE A 90 -11.12 10.52 14.96
C PHE A 90 -12.61 10.73 14.62
N SER A 91 -13.51 10.53 15.60
CA SER A 91 -14.95 10.72 15.41
C SER A 91 -15.37 12.18 15.26
N GLY A 92 -14.55 13.11 15.77
CA GLY A 92 -14.90 14.52 15.88
C GLY A 92 -15.82 14.86 17.07
N ASP A 93 -16.19 13.85 17.87
CA ASP A 93 -16.96 14.03 19.10
C ASP A 93 -15.99 14.35 20.25
N GLY A 94 -15.84 15.64 20.55
CA GLY A 94 -15.03 16.17 21.65
C GLY A 94 -15.81 16.36 22.94
#